data_AF-A0A945L7Y0-F1
#
_entry.id   AF-A0A945L7Y0-F1
#
_cell.length_a   1.000
_cell.length_b   1.000
_cell.length_c   1.000
_cell.angle_alpha   90.00
_cell.angle_beta   90.00
_cell.angle_gamma   90.00
#
_symmetry.space_group_name_H-M   'P 1'
#
loop_
_entity.id
_entity.type
_entity.pdbx_description
1 polymer ?
#
loop_
_entity_poly.entity_id
_entity_poly.type
_entity_poly.pdbx_seq_one_letter_code
_entity_poly.pdbx_strand_id
1 'polypeptide(L)'
;MITNSQRLLYKSLYIFIFGFFLFKVYQYRHPDFGYSALPMFSQNNYEQSVETLKTTSHYTFPGDIGYDGQFYAQLALEPKANSLEIQEALDNYNYRARRILFSWTAWAIGLGDPYWSIQAYGIQNSLFWLLIAALLLRWLPPNSWQNTLRYLFSLFTAGLVYSLNRALLDGPSLFLIALGIACIEANRSWLGTAILGLAGIGKETNLLAISALWKPGTENAKTR
;
A
#
# COMPACT_ATOMS: atom_id res chain seq x y z
N MET A 1 -31.21 -21.66 0.83
CA MET A 1 -31.22 -20.64 1.90
C MET A 1 -30.06 -20.92 2.83
N ILE A 2 -29.22 -19.92 3.13
CA ILE A 2 -28.09 -20.06 4.07
C ILE A 2 -28.66 -20.07 5.49
N THR A 3 -28.27 -21.05 6.32
CA THR A 3 -28.74 -21.12 7.71
C THR A 3 -28.08 -20.04 8.58
N ASN A 4 -28.69 -19.68 9.71
CA ASN A 4 -28.10 -18.71 10.64
C ASN A 4 -26.71 -19.16 11.13
N SER A 5 -26.52 -20.47 11.37
CA SER A 5 -25.23 -21.05 11.76
C SER A 5 -24.17 -20.88 10.67
N GLN A 6 -24.52 -21.05 9.39
CA GLN A 6 -23.60 -20.82 8.27
C GLN A 6 -23.21 -19.35 8.12
N ARG A 7 -24.17 -18.42 8.31
CA ARG A 7 -23.88 -16.98 8.30
C ARG A 7 -22.91 -16.58 9.42
N LEU A 8 -23.10 -17.14 10.62
CA LEU A 8 -22.19 -16.93 11.74
C LEU A 8 -20.80 -17.48 11.42
N LEU A 9 -20.71 -18.69 10.86
CA LEU A 9 -19.45 -19.30 10.45
C LEU A 9 -18.65 -18.39 9.50
N TYR A 10 -19.27 -17.90 8.43
CA TYR A 10 -18.57 -17.03 7.46
C TYR A 10 -18.12 -15.71 8.08
N LYS A 11 -18.94 -15.07 8.90
CA LYS A 11 -18.55 -13.86 9.63
C LYS A 11 -17.36 -14.12 10.55
N SER A 12 -17.38 -15.24 11.29
CA SER A 12 -16.28 -15.64 12.16
C SER A 12 -14.98 -15.88 11.40
N LEU A 13 -15.05 -16.47 10.19
CA LEU A 13 -13.86 -16.65 9.35
C LEU A 13 -13.26 -15.31 8.90
N TYR A 14 -14.08 -14.34 8.52
CA TYR A 14 -13.59 -13.02 8.14
C TYR A 14 -12.95 -12.31 9.34
N ILE A 15 -13.60 -12.34 10.49
CA ILE A 15 -13.05 -11.79 11.74
C ILE A 15 -11.72 -12.47 12.09
N PHE A 16 -11.62 -13.79 11.96
CA PHE A 16 -10.39 -14.52 12.18
C PHE A 16 -9.28 -14.07 11.23
N ILE A 17 -9.58 -13.90 9.94
CA ILE A 17 -8.63 -13.38 8.95
C ILE A 17 -8.12 -11.99 9.35
N PHE A 18 -9.02 -11.08 9.75
CA PHE A 18 -8.63 -9.76 10.24
C PHE A 18 -7.74 -9.85 11.50
N GLY A 19 -8.13 -10.67 12.48
CA GLY A 19 -7.35 -10.87 13.70
C GLY A 19 -5.97 -11.47 13.44
N PHE A 20 -5.88 -12.47 12.56
CA PHE A 20 -4.62 -13.07 12.15
C PHE A 20 -3.71 -12.04 11.47
N PHE A 21 -4.26 -11.18 10.61
CA PHE A 21 -3.52 -10.11 9.99
C PHE A 21 -2.98 -9.11 11.01
N LEU A 22 -3.83 -8.61 11.93
CA LEU A 22 -3.40 -7.69 12.98
C LEU A 22 -2.31 -8.30 13.86
N PHE A 23 -2.42 -9.58 14.17
CA PHE A 23 -1.37 -10.32 14.87
C PHE A 23 -0.06 -10.35 14.07
N LYS A 24 -0.10 -10.59 12.76
CA LYS A 24 1.09 -10.53 11.89
C LYS A 24 1.70 -9.13 11.81
N VAL A 25 0.88 -8.10 11.70
CA VAL A 25 1.33 -6.70 11.75
C VAL A 25 2.05 -6.42 13.06
N TYR A 26 1.51 -6.86 14.20
CA TYR A 26 2.17 -6.75 15.49
C TYR A 26 3.52 -7.49 15.53
N GLN A 27 3.61 -8.70 14.94
CA GLN A 27 4.85 -9.46 14.86
C GLN A 27 5.97 -8.79 14.05
N TYR A 28 5.64 -7.90 13.11
CA TYR A 28 6.64 -7.15 12.35
C TYR A 28 7.27 -5.98 13.11
N ARG A 29 6.77 -5.67 14.30
CA ARG A 29 7.35 -4.62 15.14
C ARG A 29 8.69 -5.10 15.71
N HIS A 30 9.78 -4.44 15.34
CA HIS A 30 11.05 -4.58 16.02
C HIS A 30 10.94 -4.06 17.46
N PRO A 31 11.49 -4.76 18.48
CA PRO A 31 11.43 -4.34 19.87
C PRO A 31 11.88 -2.89 20.10
N ASP A 32 13.08 -2.56 19.58
CA ASP A 32 13.74 -1.27 19.82
C ASP A 32 13.45 -0.20 18.76
N PHE A 33 13.22 -0.59 17.51
CA PHE A 33 13.10 0.34 16.37
C PHE A 33 11.69 0.39 15.77
N GLY A 34 10.71 -0.27 16.40
CA GLY A 34 9.33 -0.28 15.91
C GLY A 34 9.21 -0.87 14.51
N TYR A 35 8.54 -0.16 13.60
CA TYR A 35 8.25 -0.61 12.23
C TYR A 35 9.30 -0.18 11.20
N SER A 36 10.40 0.44 11.61
CA SER A 36 11.47 0.86 10.68
C SER A 36 12.22 -0.30 10.04
N ALA A 37 11.99 -1.54 10.47
CA ALA A 37 12.55 -2.73 9.81
C ALA A 37 11.83 -3.05 8.48
N LEU A 38 10.56 -2.64 8.33
CA LEU A 38 9.77 -2.97 7.12
C LEU A 38 10.32 -2.35 5.83
N PRO A 39 10.85 -1.11 5.80
CA PRO A 39 11.49 -0.57 4.60
C PRO A 39 12.76 -1.29 4.15
N MET A 40 13.37 -2.14 5.00
CA MET A 40 14.59 -2.91 4.70
C MET A 40 15.79 -2.00 4.33
N PHE A 41 16.16 -1.10 5.23
CA PHE A 41 17.36 -0.27 5.09
C PHE A 41 18.63 -1.13 5.07
N SER A 42 19.48 -0.94 4.07
CA SER A 42 20.75 -1.66 3.90
C SER A 42 21.90 -0.89 4.53
N GLN A 43 22.80 -1.59 5.24
CA GLN A 43 24.02 -0.99 5.76
C GLN A 43 24.93 -0.48 4.63
N ASN A 44 24.94 -1.12 3.46
CA ASN A 44 25.76 -0.70 2.31
C ASN A 44 25.33 0.67 1.76
N ASN A 45 24.05 1.02 1.90
CA ASN A 45 23.50 2.29 1.43
C ASN A 45 23.54 3.38 2.52
N TYR A 46 24.05 3.07 3.72
CA TYR A 46 24.05 3.99 4.85
C TYR A 46 24.83 5.27 4.55
N GLU A 47 26.03 5.17 3.96
CA GLU A 47 26.87 6.34 3.66
C GLU A 47 26.23 7.28 2.64
N GLN A 48 25.48 6.73 1.68
CA GLN A 48 24.77 7.50 0.67
C GLN A 48 23.44 8.05 1.17
N SER A 49 22.94 7.59 2.32
CA SER A 49 21.65 8.01 2.84
C SER A 49 21.65 9.49 3.25
N VAL A 50 20.46 10.09 3.22
CA VAL A 50 20.27 11.47 3.72
C VAL A 50 20.67 11.58 5.20
N GLU A 51 21.25 12.70 5.59
CA GLU A 51 21.77 12.99 6.93
C GLU A 51 20.68 12.87 8.00
N THR A 52 19.46 13.29 7.66
CA THR A 52 18.28 13.11 8.50
C THR A 52 18.04 11.63 8.82
N LEU A 53 18.25 10.71 7.88
CA LEU A 53 18.11 9.27 8.14
C LEU A 53 19.24 8.76 9.04
N LYS A 54 20.48 9.18 8.79
CA LYS A 54 21.67 8.77 9.58
C LYS A 54 21.53 9.14 11.07
N THR A 55 20.90 10.26 11.36
CA THR A 55 20.67 10.76 12.71
C THR A 55 19.36 10.26 13.35
N THR A 56 18.45 9.71 12.55
CA THR A 56 17.17 9.18 13.03
C THR A 56 17.31 7.73 13.48
N SER A 57 16.74 7.39 14.64
CA SER A 57 16.72 6.00 15.11
C SER A 57 15.92 5.10 14.17
N HIS A 58 16.60 4.14 13.52
CA HIS A 58 16.00 3.15 12.65
C HIS A 58 16.82 1.85 12.67
N TYR A 59 16.19 0.77 12.22
CA TYR A 59 16.83 -0.53 12.05
C TYR A 59 17.48 -0.64 10.68
N THR A 60 18.72 -1.13 10.66
CA THR A 60 19.51 -1.35 9.45
C THR A 60 19.91 -2.82 9.37
N PHE A 61 19.65 -3.45 8.23
CA PHE A 61 20.05 -4.84 7.99
C PHE A 61 21.55 -4.93 7.65
N PRO A 62 22.28 -5.90 8.23
CA PRO A 62 23.67 -6.11 7.90
C PRO A 62 23.83 -6.67 6.48
N GLY A 63 24.89 -6.25 5.79
CA GLY A 63 25.20 -6.68 4.43
C GLY A 63 24.24 -6.12 3.38
N ASP A 64 24.11 -6.83 2.25
CA ASP A 64 23.38 -6.34 1.06
C ASP A 64 21.89 -6.75 1.03
N ILE A 65 21.22 -6.74 2.19
CA ILE A 65 19.83 -7.19 2.34
C ILE A 65 18.85 -6.00 2.15
N GLY A 66 19.19 -5.07 1.27
CA GLY A 66 18.39 -3.89 0.96
C GLY A 66 17.16 -4.19 0.11
N TYR A 67 16.17 -3.30 0.16
CA TYR A 67 15.05 -3.35 -0.78
C TYR A 67 14.48 -1.97 -1.11
N ASP A 68 13.59 -1.91 -2.09
CA ASP A 68 12.98 -0.68 -2.62
C ASP A 68 12.34 0.24 -1.57
N GLY A 69 11.81 -0.32 -0.48
CA GLY A 69 11.13 0.43 0.58
C GLY A 69 12.01 1.50 1.22
N GLN A 70 13.33 1.25 1.35
CA GLN A 70 14.28 2.15 2.00
C GLN A 70 14.40 3.50 1.27
N PHE A 71 14.32 3.48 -0.07
CA PHE A 71 14.44 4.67 -0.91
C PHE A 71 13.21 5.57 -0.77
N TYR A 72 12.02 4.97 -0.75
CA TYR A 72 10.77 5.71 -0.55
C TYR A 72 10.60 6.21 0.90
N ALA A 73 11.15 5.49 1.88
CA ALA A 73 11.20 5.97 3.26
C ALA A 73 12.10 7.21 3.40
N GLN A 74 13.24 7.26 2.70
CA GLN A 74 14.07 8.47 2.64
C GLN A 74 13.34 9.66 2.00
N LEU A 75 12.56 9.43 0.95
CA LEU A 75 11.69 10.46 0.38
C LEU A 75 10.63 11.00 1.36
N ALA A 76 10.26 10.23 2.39
CA ALA A 76 9.35 10.70 3.44
C ALA A 76 10.04 11.66 4.43
N LEU A 77 11.38 11.68 4.48
CA LEU A 77 12.16 12.64 5.26
C LEU A 77 12.41 13.94 4.48
N GLU A 78 12.44 13.87 3.15
CA GLU A 78 12.71 14.98 2.24
C GLU A 78 11.52 15.25 1.30
N PRO A 79 10.40 15.83 1.79
CA PRO A 79 9.16 15.95 1.02
C PRO A 79 9.28 16.83 -0.23
N LYS A 80 10.29 17.72 -0.31
CA LYS A 80 10.55 18.50 -1.52
C LYS A 80 11.14 17.65 -2.65
N ALA A 81 11.75 16.52 -2.31
CA ALA A 81 12.29 15.52 -3.23
C ALA A 81 13.15 16.11 -4.36
N ASN A 82 13.91 17.18 -4.10
CA ASN A 82 14.68 17.90 -5.11
C ASN A 82 16.05 18.41 -4.63
N SER A 83 16.45 18.13 -3.38
CA SER A 83 17.79 18.44 -2.89
C SER A 83 18.85 17.62 -3.62
N LEU A 84 20.09 18.10 -3.65
CA LEU A 84 21.20 17.30 -4.19
C LEU A 84 21.41 16.02 -3.36
N GLU A 85 21.24 16.13 -2.05
CA GLU A 85 21.37 15.04 -1.10
C GLU A 85 20.42 13.88 -1.41
N ILE A 86 19.12 14.14 -1.60
CA ILE A 86 18.17 13.08 -1.95
C ILE A 86 18.39 12.55 -3.37
N GLN A 87 18.96 13.36 -4.28
CA GLN A 87 19.31 12.87 -5.62
C GLN A 87 20.45 11.85 -5.57
N GLU A 88 21.41 12.03 -4.67
CA GLU A 88 22.55 11.14 -4.45
C GLU A 88 22.17 9.91 -3.60
N ALA A 89 21.21 10.05 -2.69
CA ALA A 89 20.79 8.98 -1.79
C ALA A 89 19.92 7.90 -2.45
N LEU A 90 19.24 8.22 -3.55
CA LEU A 90 18.35 7.30 -4.25
C LEU A 90 19.10 6.58 -5.38
N ASP A 91 18.90 5.25 -5.47
CA ASP A 91 19.45 4.40 -6.53
C ASP A 91 19.10 4.88 -7.95
N ASN A 92 17.86 5.35 -8.13
CA ASN A 92 17.38 5.96 -9.36
C ASN A 92 16.42 7.10 -9.02
N TYR A 93 16.98 8.27 -8.75
CA TYR A 93 16.23 9.47 -8.39
C TYR A 93 15.03 9.75 -9.32
N ASN A 94 15.26 9.79 -10.64
CA ASN A 94 14.23 10.12 -11.61
C ASN A 94 13.03 9.16 -11.57
N TYR A 95 13.29 7.88 -11.28
CA TYR A 95 12.27 6.85 -11.14
C TYR A 95 11.57 6.90 -9.77
N ARG A 96 12.32 7.09 -8.69
CA ARG A 96 11.80 7.06 -7.31
C ARG A 96 11.02 8.33 -6.95
N ALA A 97 11.56 9.51 -7.28
CA ALA A 97 11.00 10.81 -6.89
C ALA A 97 9.63 11.10 -7.50
N ARG A 98 9.29 10.48 -8.65
CA ARG A 98 7.97 10.62 -9.28
C ARG A 98 6.86 9.88 -8.52
N ARG A 99 7.22 8.93 -7.65
CA ARG A 99 6.33 8.06 -6.88
C ARG A 99 6.15 8.54 -5.45
N ILE A 100 5.99 9.85 -5.30
CA ILE A 100 6.12 10.55 -4.01
C ILE A 100 4.90 10.41 -3.10
N LEU A 101 3.74 10.02 -3.65
CA LEU A 101 2.45 10.11 -2.94
C LEU A 101 2.49 9.46 -1.55
N PHE A 102 3.01 8.23 -1.45
CA PHE A 102 3.02 7.48 -0.20
C PHE A 102 4.14 7.90 0.76
N SER A 103 5.18 8.54 0.24
CA SER A 103 6.20 9.20 1.06
C SER A 103 5.63 10.48 1.68
N TRP A 104 4.85 11.27 0.93
CA TRP A 104 4.13 12.43 1.45
C TRP A 104 3.09 12.08 2.49
N THR A 105 2.32 11.00 2.31
CA THR A 105 1.35 10.58 3.34
C THR A 105 2.07 10.18 4.63
N ALA A 106 3.21 9.50 4.55
CA ALA A 106 4.01 9.16 5.71
C ALA A 106 4.58 10.39 6.42
N TRP A 107 5.14 11.32 5.66
CA TRP A 107 5.60 12.62 6.18
C TRP A 107 4.48 13.39 6.89
N ALA A 108 3.30 13.45 6.28
CA ALA A 108 2.14 14.14 6.84
C ALA A 108 1.63 13.46 8.12
N ILE A 109 1.60 12.13 8.17
CA ILE A 109 1.24 11.36 9.37
C ILE A 109 2.28 11.57 10.48
N GLY A 110 3.57 11.63 10.11
CA GLY A 110 4.66 11.95 11.02
C GLY A 110 4.73 13.41 11.45
N LEU A 111 3.87 14.29 10.90
CA LEU A 111 3.87 15.73 11.13
C LEU A 111 5.24 16.39 10.88
N GLY A 112 6.02 15.81 9.96
CA GLY A 112 7.39 16.24 9.65
C GLY A 112 8.46 15.81 10.64
N ASP A 113 8.12 15.09 11.72
CA ASP A 113 9.12 14.47 12.58
C ASP A 113 9.77 13.27 11.86
N PRO A 114 11.12 13.21 11.78
CA PRO A 114 11.81 12.15 11.05
C PRO A 114 11.50 10.75 11.57
N TYR A 115 11.51 10.56 12.89
CA TYR A 115 11.26 9.26 13.49
C TYR A 115 9.83 8.79 13.18
N TRP A 116 8.82 9.63 13.45
CA TRP A 116 7.44 9.26 13.16
C TRP A 116 7.14 9.09 11.67
N SER A 117 7.82 9.82 10.79
CA SER A 117 7.69 9.66 9.34
C SER A 117 8.17 8.29 8.86
N ILE A 118 9.30 7.79 9.38
CA ILE A 118 9.79 6.44 9.07
C ILE A 118 8.85 5.37 9.63
N GLN A 119 8.37 5.54 10.87
CA GLN A 119 7.41 4.60 11.48
C GLN A 119 6.11 4.54 10.68
N ALA A 120 5.58 5.71 10.30
CA ALA A 120 4.39 5.85 9.47
C ALA A 120 4.60 5.19 8.10
N TYR A 121 5.75 5.43 7.46
CA TYR A 121 6.07 4.82 6.17
C TYR A 121 6.16 3.29 6.27
N GLY A 122 6.76 2.76 7.34
CA GLY A 122 6.83 1.32 7.59
C GLY A 122 5.45 0.68 7.76
N ILE A 123 4.58 1.28 8.56
CA ILE A 123 3.30 0.68 8.94
C ILE A 123 2.14 1.00 7.98
N GLN A 124 2.22 2.04 7.14
CA GLN A 124 1.09 2.47 6.31
C GLN A 124 0.57 1.37 5.38
N ASN A 125 1.42 0.48 4.89
CA ASN A 125 0.98 -0.67 4.09
C ASN A 125 0.03 -1.60 4.84
N SER A 126 0.19 -1.69 6.16
CA SER A 126 -0.71 -2.46 7.00
C SER A 126 -2.09 -1.82 7.06
N LEU A 127 -2.15 -0.49 7.14
CA LEU A 127 -3.40 0.25 7.03
C LEU A 127 -4.06 0.03 5.66
N PHE A 128 -3.32 0.18 4.57
CA PHE A 128 -3.87 -0.02 3.23
C PHE A 128 -4.35 -1.46 2.98
N TRP A 129 -3.68 -2.46 3.55
CA TRP A 129 -4.17 -3.85 3.51
C TRP A 129 -5.52 -3.99 4.22
N LEU A 130 -5.69 -3.37 5.41
CA LEU A 130 -6.97 -3.35 6.13
C LEU A 130 -8.07 -2.64 5.33
N LEU A 131 -7.71 -1.54 4.66
CA LEU A 131 -8.64 -0.81 3.81
C LEU A 131 -9.05 -1.61 2.58
N ILE A 132 -8.13 -2.36 1.96
CA ILE A 132 -8.45 -3.33 0.89
C ILE A 132 -9.39 -4.41 1.42
N ALA A 133 -9.10 -4.99 2.58
CA ALA A 133 -9.93 -6.00 3.20
C ALA A 133 -11.36 -5.49 3.45
N ALA A 134 -11.50 -4.28 4.00
CA ALA A 134 -12.81 -3.65 4.17
C ALA A 134 -13.52 -3.37 2.84
N LEU A 135 -12.79 -2.88 1.84
CA LEU A 135 -13.35 -2.57 0.52
C LEU A 135 -13.82 -3.84 -0.21
N LEU A 136 -13.08 -4.95 -0.08
CA LEU A 136 -13.42 -6.24 -0.69
C LEU A 136 -14.76 -6.80 -0.20
N LEU A 137 -15.23 -6.43 0.99
CA LEU A 137 -16.55 -6.82 1.50
C LEU A 137 -17.70 -6.37 0.58
N ARG A 138 -17.48 -5.32 -0.22
CA ARG A 138 -18.44 -4.84 -1.23
C ARG A 138 -18.70 -5.90 -2.30
N TRP A 139 -17.65 -6.53 -2.82
CA TRP A 139 -17.76 -7.52 -3.89
C TRP A 139 -17.82 -8.97 -3.38
N LEU A 140 -17.24 -9.22 -2.21
CA LEU A 140 -17.08 -10.53 -1.60
C LEU A 140 -17.68 -10.56 -0.19
N PRO A 141 -19.00 -10.43 -0.05
CA PRO A 141 -19.66 -10.51 1.25
C PRO A 141 -19.54 -11.94 1.85
N PRO A 142 -19.52 -12.07 3.20
CA PRO A 142 -19.36 -13.33 3.92
C PRO A 142 -20.65 -14.15 3.92
N ASN A 143 -21.10 -14.58 2.75
CA ASN A 143 -22.34 -15.33 2.54
C ASN A 143 -22.13 -16.68 1.86
N SER A 144 -20.92 -16.97 1.36
CA SER A 144 -20.62 -18.21 0.65
C SER A 144 -19.16 -18.61 0.82
N TRP A 145 -18.90 -19.91 0.67
CA TRP A 145 -17.53 -20.42 0.65
C TRP A 145 -16.72 -19.86 -0.53
N GLN A 146 -17.37 -19.69 -1.69
CA GLN A 146 -16.74 -19.10 -2.87
C GLN A 146 -16.25 -17.68 -2.60
N ASN A 147 -17.09 -16.83 -1.98
CA ASN A 147 -16.68 -15.48 -1.60
C ASN A 147 -15.58 -15.50 -0.53
N THR A 148 -15.68 -16.40 0.46
CA THR A 148 -14.67 -16.55 1.51
C THR A 148 -13.30 -16.92 0.93
N LEU A 149 -13.25 -17.89 0.02
CA LEU A 149 -12.00 -18.29 -0.65
C LEU A 149 -11.45 -17.18 -1.53
N ARG A 150 -12.29 -16.51 -2.33
CA ARG A 150 -11.88 -15.36 -3.15
C ARG A 150 -11.31 -14.24 -2.27
N TYR A 151 -11.99 -13.93 -1.17
CA TYR A 151 -11.56 -12.90 -0.22
C TYR A 151 -10.19 -13.23 0.39
N LEU A 152 -10.03 -14.47 0.87
CA LEU A 152 -8.77 -14.95 1.43
C LEU A 152 -7.64 -14.89 0.39
N PHE A 153 -7.84 -15.48 -0.79
CA PHE A 153 -6.78 -15.54 -1.80
C PHE A 153 -6.46 -14.18 -2.41
N SER A 154 -7.42 -13.25 -2.50
CA SER A 154 -7.15 -11.88 -2.92
C SER A 154 -6.27 -11.13 -1.92
N LEU A 155 -6.46 -11.34 -0.61
CA LEU A 155 -5.72 -10.64 0.44
C LEU A 155 -4.33 -11.21 0.73
N PHE A 156 -4.14 -12.51 0.55
CA PHE A 156 -2.88 -13.21 0.83
C PHE A 156 -2.13 -13.62 -0.44
N THR A 157 -2.28 -12.84 -1.52
CA THR A 157 -1.41 -13.00 -2.69
C THR A 157 0.04 -12.70 -2.32
N ALA A 158 0.99 -13.36 -2.98
CA ALA A 158 2.41 -13.14 -2.73
C ALA A 158 2.80 -11.66 -2.90
N GLY A 159 2.23 -10.96 -3.89
CA GLY A 159 2.48 -9.54 -4.13
C GLY A 159 2.07 -8.64 -2.97
N LEU A 160 0.88 -8.83 -2.39
CA LEU A 160 0.45 -8.05 -1.22
C LEU A 160 1.27 -8.37 0.04
N VAL A 161 1.63 -9.64 0.23
CA VAL A 161 2.48 -10.06 1.35
C VAL A 161 3.88 -9.45 1.23
N TYR A 162 4.46 -9.44 0.03
CA TYR A 162 5.74 -8.78 -0.22
C TYR A 162 5.67 -7.27 -0.08
N SER A 163 4.57 -6.66 -0.53
CA SER A 163 4.36 -5.23 -0.34
C SER A 163 4.31 -4.86 1.14
N LEU A 164 3.62 -5.65 1.94
CA LEU A 164 3.54 -5.47 3.39
C LEU A 164 4.92 -5.60 4.05
N ASN A 165 5.63 -6.71 3.81
CA ASN A 165 6.86 -7.02 4.55
C ASN A 165 8.09 -6.19 4.13
N ARG A 166 8.03 -5.49 2.98
CA ARG A 166 9.10 -4.64 2.45
C ARG A 166 8.69 -3.17 2.28
N ALA A 167 7.55 -2.76 2.84
CA ALA A 167 6.98 -1.41 2.72
C ALA A 167 6.92 -0.88 1.25
N LEU A 168 6.46 -1.72 0.30
CA LEU A 168 6.35 -1.36 -1.12
C LEU A 168 5.07 -0.65 -1.48
N LEU A 169 5.10 0.09 -2.58
CA LEU A 169 3.98 0.90 -3.04
C LEU A 169 2.82 0.08 -3.63
N ASP A 170 2.96 -1.23 -3.84
CA ASP A 170 1.97 -2.06 -4.54
C ASP A 170 0.64 -2.20 -3.79
N GLY A 171 0.67 -2.41 -2.48
CA GLY A 171 -0.53 -2.50 -1.64
C GLY A 171 -1.34 -1.20 -1.64
N PRO A 172 -0.75 -0.04 -1.29
CA PRO A 172 -1.41 1.25 -1.37
C PRO A 172 -1.89 1.59 -2.79
N SER A 173 -1.10 1.26 -3.81
CA SER A 173 -1.50 1.43 -5.22
C SER A 173 -2.73 0.60 -5.56
N LEU A 174 -2.76 -0.67 -5.16
CA LEU A 174 -3.91 -1.56 -5.37
C LEU A 174 -5.15 -1.02 -4.67
N PHE A 175 -5.01 -0.49 -3.45
CA PHE A 175 -6.12 0.13 -2.73
C PHE A 175 -6.72 1.29 -3.52
N LEU A 176 -5.90 2.23 -4.01
CA LEU A 176 -6.39 3.38 -4.76
C LEU A 176 -7.07 2.95 -6.08
N ILE A 177 -6.50 1.97 -6.78
CA ILE A 177 -7.12 1.41 -8.00
C ILE A 177 -8.49 0.80 -7.68
N ALA A 178 -8.55 -0.08 -6.69
CA ALA A 178 -9.79 -0.75 -6.30
C ALA A 178 -10.85 0.26 -5.81
N LEU A 179 -10.44 1.28 -5.04
CA LEU A 179 -11.31 2.34 -4.58
C LEU A 179 -11.86 3.17 -5.74
N GLY A 180 -11.00 3.52 -6.71
CA GLY A 180 -11.39 4.21 -7.93
C GLY A 180 -12.47 3.44 -8.71
N ILE A 181 -12.27 2.13 -8.88
CA ILE A 181 -13.25 1.23 -9.51
C ILE A 181 -14.56 1.20 -8.70
N ALA A 182 -14.50 1.05 -7.38
CA ALA A 182 -15.68 1.06 -6.52
C ALA A 182 -16.49 2.37 -6.65
N CYS A 183 -15.81 3.51 -6.78
CA CYS A 183 -16.45 4.80 -7.02
C CYS A 183 -17.13 4.87 -8.40
N ILE A 184 -16.48 4.35 -9.44
CA ILE A 184 -17.05 4.31 -10.80
C ILE A 184 -18.31 3.44 -10.82
N GLU A 185 -18.27 2.24 -10.22
CA GLU A 185 -19.42 1.35 -10.09
C GLU A 185 -20.57 1.96 -9.27
N ALA A 186 -20.25 2.85 -8.31
CA ALA A 186 -21.23 3.56 -7.51
C ALA A 186 -21.80 4.81 -8.23
N ASN A 187 -21.61 4.95 -9.55
CA ASN A 187 -22.00 6.12 -10.35
C ASN A 187 -21.36 7.43 -9.89
N ARG A 188 -20.22 7.37 -9.19
CA ARG A 188 -19.42 8.53 -8.77
C ARG A 188 -18.15 8.62 -9.62
N SER A 189 -18.32 8.60 -10.95
CA SER A 189 -17.22 8.50 -11.90
C SER A 189 -16.18 9.62 -11.75
N TRP A 190 -16.59 10.83 -11.38
CA TRP A 190 -15.65 11.94 -11.15
C TRP A 190 -14.68 11.66 -9.99
N LEU A 191 -15.17 11.11 -8.87
CA LEU A 191 -14.33 10.70 -7.74
C LEU A 191 -13.41 9.56 -8.16
N GLY A 192 -13.95 8.59 -8.91
CA GLY A 192 -13.17 7.50 -9.46
C GLY A 192 -12.00 8.00 -10.31
N THR A 193 -12.26 8.90 -11.25
CA THR A 193 -11.23 9.52 -12.09
C THR A 193 -10.20 10.29 -11.26
N ALA A 194 -10.63 11.07 -10.27
CA ALA A 194 -9.72 11.81 -9.39
C ALA A 194 -8.80 10.87 -8.60
N ILE A 195 -9.36 9.78 -8.04
CA ILE A 195 -8.61 8.78 -7.28
C ILE A 195 -7.63 8.02 -8.19
N LEU A 196 -8.05 7.62 -9.39
CA LEU A 196 -7.17 6.94 -10.35
C LEU A 196 -6.05 7.86 -10.87
N GLY A 197 -6.34 9.14 -11.08
CA GLY A 197 -5.33 10.15 -11.40
C GLY A 197 -4.32 10.33 -10.27
N LEU A 198 -4.80 10.43 -9.03
CA LEU A 198 -3.95 10.49 -7.83
C LEU A 198 -3.08 9.24 -7.69
N ALA A 199 -3.63 8.05 -7.98
CA ALA A 199 -2.89 6.79 -7.94
C ALA A 199 -1.65 6.80 -8.86
N GLY A 200 -1.68 7.56 -9.96
CA GLY A 200 -0.54 7.74 -10.86
C GLY A 200 0.68 8.39 -10.19
N ILE A 201 0.47 9.25 -9.19
CA ILE A 201 1.54 9.89 -8.39
C ILE A 201 2.15 8.88 -7.39
N GLY A 202 1.42 7.81 -7.05
CA GLY A 202 1.97 6.70 -6.27
C GLY A 202 2.77 5.72 -7.12
N LYS A 203 2.30 5.43 -8.34
CA LYS A 203 2.99 4.58 -9.31
C LYS A 203 2.41 4.84 -10.70
N GLU A 204 3.27 5.13 -11.67
CA GLU A 204 2.84 5.58 -13.00
C GLU A 204 2.03 4.49 -13.73
N THR A 205 2.35 3.22 -13.48
CA THR A 205 1.63 2.07 -14.03
C THR A 205 0.17 2.01 -13.60
N ASN A 206 -0.20 2.67 -12.49
CA ASN A 206 -1.58 2.74 -12.02
C ASN A 206 -2.48 3.50 -13.01
N LEU A 207 -1.91 4.36 -13.86
CA LEU A 207 -2.66 5.08 -14.90
C LEU A 207 -3.30 4.14 -15.92
N LEU A 208 -2.79 2.91 -16.08
CA LEU A 208 -3.44 1.89 -16.93
C LEU A 208 -4.87 1.58 -16.45
N ALA A 209 -5.16 1.75 -15.17
CA ALA A 209 -6.50 1.54 -14.60
C ALA A 209 -7.53 2.59 -15.08
N ILE A 210 -7.10 3.72 -15.66
CA ILE A 210 -7.99 4.72 -16.28
C ILE A 210 -8.80 4.11 -17.44
N SER A 211 -8.30 3.04 -18.07
CA SER A 211 -9.04 2.28 -19.07
C SER A 211 -10.39 1.76 -18.56
N ALA A 212 -10.56 1.58 -17.24
CA ALA A 212 -11.85 1.21 -16.63
C ALA A 212 -12.94 2.29 -16.79
N LEU A 213 -12.57 3.54 -17.10
CA LEU A 213 -13.51 4.61 -17.44
C LEU A 213 -14.10 4.44 -18.84
N TRP A 214 -13.47 3.62 -19.70
CA TRP A 214 -13.99 3.32 -21.02
C TRP A 214 -15.25 2.48 -20.88
N LYS A 215 -16.42 3.09 -21.04
CA LYS A 215 -17.66 2.34 -21.21
C LYS A 215 -17.53 1.56 -22.53
N PRO A 216 -17.67 0.22 -22.55
CA PRO A 216 -17.78 -0.49 -23.80
C PRO A 216 -18.93 0.15 -24.59
N GLY A 217 -18.66 0.52 -25.84
CA GLY A 217 -19.60 1.24 -26.67
C GLY A 217 -20.94 0.51 -26.69
N THR A 218 -22.01 1.19 -26.28
CA THR A 218 -23.37 0.73 -26.54
C THR A 218 -23.69 0.95 -28.01
N GLU A 219 -22.97 0.28 -28.90
CA GLU A 219 -23.30 0.18 -30.31
C GLU A 219 -23.74 -1.27 -30.56
N ASN A 220 -25.00 -1.41 -30.96
CA ASN A 220 -25.64 -2.60 -31.55
C ASN A 220 -26.29 -3.64 -30.61
N ALA A 221 -27.18 -3.20 -29.71
CA ALA A 221 -28.26 -4.03 -29.18
C ALA A 221 -29.66 -3.59 -29.67
N LYS A 222 -29.73 -3.07 -30.91
CA LYS A 222 -30.99 -2.71 -31.59
C LYS A 222 -31.06 -3.19 -33.05
N THR A 223 -30.41 -4.30 -33.40
CA THR A 223 -30.64 -5.01 -34.67
C THR A 223 -30.05 -6.41 -34.61
N ARG A 224 -30.82 -7.38 -34.12
CA ARG A 224 -30.91 -8.77 -34.62
C ARG A 224 -31.93 -9.57 -33.81
#